data_AF-A0A5M3MTA9-F1
#
_entry.id   AF-A0A5M3MTA9-F1
#
_cell.length_a   1.000
_cell.length_b   1.000
_cell.length_c   1.000
_cell.angle_alpha   90.00
_cell.angle_beta   90.00
_cell.angle_gamma   90.00
#
_symmetry.space_group_name_H-M   'P 1'
#
loop_
_entity.id
_entity.type
_entity.pdbx_description
1 polymer ?
#
loop_
_entity_poly.entity_id
_entity_poly.type
_entity_poly.pdbx_seq_one_letter_code
_entity_poly.pdbx_strand_id
1 'polypeptide(L)'
;LPLTLRHVAYEFEGINSEYGLESVFQWQSLVPDRTAGFVHLGEDNFPFAVSMYHSLHCLDTVRRAILEADTYTCTNGSRDKLDMAMKHSKHCFDYIAQLLLCTADSTLEPIVDDGLEQNPSAVPAWALAGVGVTHRCCDWNQVRRFVE
;
A
#
# COMPACT_ATOMS: atom_id res chain seq x y z
N LEU A 1 -12.92 9.02 6.34
CA LEU A 1 -13.42 10.18 5.55
C LEU A 1 -14.93 10.36 5.78
N PRO A 2 -15.51 11.58 5.63
CA PRO A 2 -16.96 11.79 5.62
C PRO A 2 -17.58 11.34 4.27
N LEU A 3 -17.17 10.17 3.79
CA LEU A 3 -17.65 9.58 2.55
C LEU A 3 -18.33 8.26 2.89
N THR A 4 -19.53 8.05 2.37
CA THR A 4 -20.17 6.73 2.39
C THR A 4 -19.76 6.00 1.13
N LEU A 5 -18.87 5.02 1.26
CA LEU A 5 -18.46 4.17 0.14
C LEU A 5 -19.60 3.22 -0.23
N ARG A 6 -19.90 3.11 -1.52
CA ARG A 6 -20.83 2.10 -2.02
C ARG A 6 -20.10 0.77 -2.13
N HIS A 7 -20.76 -0.32 -1.72
CA HIS A 7 -20.26 -1.65 -2.00
C HIS A 7 -20.45 -1.94 -3.50
N VAL A 8 -19.34 -2.27 -4.15
CA VAL A 8 -19.30 -2.65 -5.57
C VAL A 8 -18.54 -3.95 -5.70
N ALA A 9 -18.87 -4.74 -6.73
CA ALA A 9 -18.01 -5.85 -7.15
C ALA A 9 -17.07 -5.33 -8.23
N TYR A 10 -15.78 -5.65 -8.11
CA TYR A 10 -14.77 -5.31 -9.10
C TYR A 10 -14.07 -6.59 -9.55
N GLU A 11 -13.99 -6.80 -10.85
CA GLU A 11 -13.24 -7.88 -11.47
C GLU A 11 -11.98 -7.28 -12.09
N PHE A 12 -10.82 -7.71 -11.61
CA PHE A 12 -9.53 -7.28 -12.17
C PHE A 12 -9.20 -8.19 -13.36
N GLU A 13 -9.05 -7.61 -14.55
CA GLU A 13 -8.74 -8.37 -15.77
C GLU A 13 -7.22 -8.64 -15.89
N GLY A 14 -6.84 -9.91 -16.01
CA GLY A 14 -5.47 -10.34 -16.35
C GLY A 14 -4.62 -10.86 -15.19
N ILE A 15 -3.95 -12.00 -15.39
CA ILE A 15 -3.05 -12.65 -14.39
C ILE A 15 -1.66 -11.99 -14.36
N ASN A 16 -1.39 -11.09 -15.32
CA ASN A 16 -0.13 -10.37 -15.45
C ASN A 16 -0.41 -8.91 -15.87
N SER A 17 -0.10 -7.98 -14.95
CA SER A 17 0.73 -6.81 -15.21
C SER A 17 0.12 -5.41 -15.25
N GLU A 18 -1.00 -5.13 -14.58
CA GLU A 18 -1.25 -3.72 -14.27
C GLU A 18 -0.24 -3.26 -13.20
N TYR A 19 -0.17 -3.95 -12.06
CA TYR A 19 0.68 -3.53 -10.93
C TYR A 19 1.85 -4.49 -10.65
N GLY A 20 2.50 -4.99 -11.70
CA GLY A 20 3.69 -5.84 -11.56
C GLY A 20 4.90 -5.10 -10.95
N LEU A 21 5.93 -5.84 -10.51
CA LEU A 21 7.13 -5.25 -9.89
C LEU A 21 7.76 -4.13 -10.73
N GLU A 22 7.81 -4.26 -12.06
CA GLU A 22 8.44 -3.28 -12.96
C GLU A 22 7.47 -2.20 -13.48
N SER A 23 6.18 -2.27 -13.15
CA SER A 23 5.13 -1.39 -13.67
C SER A 23 5.13 -0.01 -12.98
N VAL A 24 6.26 0.71 -13.05
CA VAL A 24 6.50 1.96 -12.29
C VAL A 24 5.38 2.98 -12.49
N PHE A 25 4.94 3.19 -13.73
CA PHE A 25 3.90 4.19 -14.03
C PHE A 25 2.52 3.79 -13.50
N GLN A 26 2.18 2.50 -13.56
CA GLN A 26 0.93 2.00 -13.01
C GLN A 26 0.92 2.12 -11.49
N TRP A 27 2.03 1.80 -10.81
CA TRP A 27 2.17 2.03 -9.37
C TRP A 27 2.05 3.51 -8.99
N GLN A 28 2.67 4.40 -9.76
CA GLN A 28 2.53 5.85 -9.55
C GLN A 28 1.07 6.31 -9.71
N SER A 29 0.35 5.76 -10.69
CA SER A 29 -1.05 6.14 -10.95
C SER A 29 -2.05 5.78 -9.85
N LEU A 30 -1.67 4.85 -8.94
CA LEU A 30 -2.51 4.43 -7.82
C LEU A 30 -2.61 5.47 -6.71
N VAL A 31 -1.72 6.48 -6.70
CA VAL A 31 -1.69 7.52 -5.68
C VAL A 31 -1.92 8.88 -6.33
N PRO A 32 -2.78 9.76 -5.77
CA PRO A 32 -3.02 11.07 -6.36
C PRO A 32 -1.76 11.94 -6.38
N ASP A 33 -1.33 12.38 -7.57
CA ASP A 33 -0.09 13.15 -7.78
C ASP A 33 0.03 14.41 -6.91
N ARG A 34 -1.10 15.08 -6.63
CA ARG A 34 -1.11 16.38 -5.93
C ARG A 34 -1.13 16.26 -4.42
N THR A 35 -1.72 15.20 -3.89
CA THR A 35 -1.95 15.07 -2.45
C THR A 35 -1.18 13.91 -1.84
N ALA A 36 -0.56 13.05 -2.67
CA ALA A 36 0.09 11.83 -2.23
C ALA A 36 -0.80 10.93 -1.34
N GLY A 37 -2.13 11.03 -1.48
CA GLY A 37 -3.09 10.29 -0.66
C GLY A 37 -3.41 10.89 0.71
N PHE A 38 -2.92 12.11 0.99
CA PHE A 38 -3.25 12.86 2.20
C PHE A 38 -4.50 13.72 2.04
N VAL A 39 -5.19 13.95 3.16
CA VAL A 39 -6.27 14.92 3.31
C VAL A 39 -6.01 15.80 4.52
N HIS A 40 -6.50 17.04 4.50
CA HIS A 40 -6.40 17.95 5.63
C HIS A 40 -7.81 18.31 6.10
N LEU A 41 -8.07 18.21 7.40
CA LEU A 41 -9.40 18.34 7.99
C LEU A 41 -9.39 19.15 9.29
N GLY A 42 -10.53 19.76 9.62
CA GLY A 42 -10.70 20.60 10.81
C GLY A 42 -10.26 22.04 10.61
N GLU A 43 -10.52 22.90 11.61
CA GLU A 43 -10.16 24.32 11.56
C GLU A 43 -8.64 24.52 11.51
N ASP A 44 -7.89 23.65 12.18
CA ASP A 44 -6.42 23.66 12.21
C ASP A 44 -5.78 23.04 10.95
N ASN A 45 -6.58 22.61 9.96
CA ASN A 45 -6.12 21.97 8.73
C ASN A 45 -5.19 20.78 9.01
N PHE A 46 -5.56 19.92 9.97
CA PHE A 46 -4.72 18.82 10.43
C PHE A 46 -4.59 17.73 9.35
N PRO A 47 -3.38 17.22 9.07
CA PRO A 47 -3.14 16.24 8.01
C PRO A 47 -3.45 14.80 8.45
N PHE A 48 -4.05 14.04 7.55
CA PHE A 48 -4.33 12.61 7.69
C PHE A 48 -3.94 11.87 6.42
N ALA A 49 -3.36 10.68 6.56
CA ALA A 49 -3.26 9.75 5.45
C ALA A 49 -4.57 8.94 5.35
N VAL A 50 -5.03 8.66 4.13
CA VAL A 50 -6.10 7.66 3.93
C VAL A 50 -5.45 6.27 3.92
N SER A 51 -5.94 5.35 4.75
CA SER A 51 -5.35 4.02 4.95
C SER A 51 -5.10 3.24 3.67
N MET A 52 -6.02 3.31 2.69
CA MET A 52 -5.83 2.71 1.37
C MET A 52 -4.55 3.22 0.68
N TYR A 53 -4.34 4.53 0.61
CA TYR A 53 -3.16 5.11 -0.03
C TYR A 53 -1.89 4.86 0.77
N HIS A 54 -1.97 4.88 2.10
CA HIS A 54 -0.85 4.53 2.96
C HIS A 54 -0.41 3.07 2.77
N SER A 55 -1.38 2.14 2.67
CA SER A 55 -1.11 0.73 2.36
C SER A 55 -0.44 0.55 0.99
N LEU A 56 -0.93 1.26 -0.03
CA LEU A 56 -0.35 1.24 -1.38
C LEU A 56 1.06 1.83 -1.41
N HIS A 57 1.31 2.91 -0.67
CA HIS A 57 2.65 3.50 -0.53
C HIS A 57 3.63 2.51 0.11
N CYS A 58 3.24 1.86 1.21
CA CYS A 58 4.07 0.86 1.87
C CYS A 58 4.38 -0.32 0.96
N LEU A 59 3.38 -0.81 0.22
CA LEU A 59 3.57 -1.87 -0.77
C LEU A 59 4.56 -1.44 -1.86
N ASP A 60 4.40 -0.25 -2.46
CA ASP A 60 5.35 0.28 -3.45
C ASP A 60 6.78 0.47 -2.91
N THR A 61 6.92 0.80 -1.61
CA THR A 61 8.22 0.88 -0.94
C THR A 61 8.89 -0.49 -0.83
N VAL A 62 8.16 -1.55 -0.48
CA VAL A 62 8.70 -2.92 -0.50
C VAL A 62 9.06 -3.36 -1.92
N ARG A 63 8.23 -3.00 -2.91
CA ARG A 63 8.50 -3.29 -4.34
C ARG A 63 9.84 -2.71 -4.77
N ARG A 64 10.12 -1.44 -4.45
CA ARG A 64 11.39 -0.77 -4.73
C ARG A 64 12.56 -1.47 -4.05
N ALA A 65 12.43 -1.83 -2.77
CA ALA A 65 13.48 -2.51 -2.02
C ALA A 65 13.85 -3.88 -2.63
N ILE A 66 12.86 -4.63 -3.14
CA ILE A 66 13.10 -5.91 -3.84
C ILE A 66 13.88 -5.68 -5.14
N LEU A 67 13.49 -4.68 -5.94
CA LEU A 67 14.20 -4.33 -7.18
C LEU A 67 15.63 -3.87 -6.92
N GLU A 68 15.86 -3.09 -5.86
CA GLU A 68 17.20 -2.69 -5.46
C GLU A 68 18.04 -3.90 -5.01
N ALA A 69 17.48 -4.80 -4.21
CA ALA A 69 18.19 -6.00 -3.75
C ALA A 69 18.59 -6.96 -4.89
N ASP A 70 17.79 -7.05 -5.95
CA ASP A 70 18.10 -7.82 -7.16
C ASP A 70 19.43 -7.36 -7.80
N THR A 71 19.68 -6.05 -7.79
CA THR A 71 20.91 -5.47 -8.38
C THR A 71 22.20 -5.84 -7.63
N TYR A 72 22.10 -6.26 -6.37
CA TYR A 72 23.27 -6.51 -5.50
C TYR A 72 23.54 -8.01 -5.20
N THR A 73 22.65 -8.94 -5.56
CA THR A 73 22.68 -10.33 -5.04
C THR A 73 23.08 -11.42 -6.03
N CYS A 74 23.39 -11.10 -7.29
CA CYS A 74 23.75 -12.12 -8.28
C CYS A 74 25.23 -12.59 -8.20
N THR A 75 25.46 -13.77 -7.62
CA THR A 75 26.68 -14.58 -7.83
C THR A 75 26.32 -15.90 -8.53
N ASN A 76 27.29 -16.49 -9.24
CA ASN A 76 27.08 -17.65 -10.11
C ASN A 76 26.44 -18.85 -9.37
N GLY A 77 25.19 -19.18 -9.74
CA GLY A 77 24.46 -20.38 -9.27
C GLY A 77 23.04 -20.14 -8.75
N SER A 78 22.63 -18.89 -8.50
CA SER A 78 21.31 -18.56 -7.91
C SER A 78 20.29 -17.94 -8.86
N ARG A 79 20.62 -17.72 -10.15
CA ARG A 79 19.77 -16.98 -11.10
C ARG A 79 18.39 -17.59 -11.29
N ASP A 80 18.26 -18.91 -11.43
CA ASP A 80 16.94 -19.54 -11.61
C ASP A 80 16.05 -19.39 -10.36
N LYS A 81 16.64 -19.42 -9.16
CA LYS A 81 15.91 -19.20 -7.90
C LYS A 81 15.46 -17.75 -7.77
N LEU A 82 16.32 -16.82 -8.18
CA LEU A 82 16.03 -15.39 -8.23
C LEU A 82 14.92 -15.08 -9.24
N ASP A 83 15.00 -15.60 -10.46
CA ASP A 83 13.97 -15.44 -11.49
C ASP A 83 12.61 -15.96 -11.01
N MET A 84 12.59 -17.11 -10.33
CA MET A 84 11.36 -17.65 -9.74
C MET A 84 10.84 -16.80 -8.59
N ALA A 85 11.71 -16.30 -7.71
CA ALA A 85 11.34 -15.39 -6.63
C ALA A 85 10.79 -14.05 -7.17
N MET A 86 11.36 -13.53 -8.25
CA MET A 86 10.93 -12.30 -8.91
C MET A 86 9.59 -12.47 -9.62
N LYS A 87 9.39 -13.58 -10.34
CA LYS A 87 8.09 -13.94 -10.93
C LYS A 87 7.00 -14.08 -9.87
N HIS A 88 7.31 -14.74 -8.76
CA HIS A 88 6.35 -14.91 -7.66
C HIS A 88 6.03 -13.57 -7.00
N SER A 89 7.05 -12.77 -6.69
CA SER A 89 6.90 -11.42 -6.15
C SER A 89 6.04 -10.53 -7.07
N LYS A 90 6.26 -10.55 -8.39
CA LYS A 90 5.42 -9.83 -9.36
C LYS A 90 3.94 -10.17 -9.24
N HIS A 91 3.62 -11.46 -9.19
CA HIS A 91 2.23 -11.89 -9.06
C HIS A 91 1.64 -11.53 -7.68
N CYS A 92 2.39 -11.71 -6.60
CA CYS A 92 1.93 -11.39 -5.24
C CYS A 92 1.66 -9.89 -5.06
N PHE A 93 2.51 -9.02 -5.62
CA PHE A 93 2.34 -7.57 -5.49
C PHE A 93 1.11 -7.06 -6.23
N ASP A 94 0.87 -7.57 -7.44
CA ASP A 94 -0.34 -7.27 -8.21
C ASP A 94 -1.59 -7.69 -7.42
N TYR A 95 -1.60 -8.94 -6.92
CA TYR A 95 -2.73 -9.45 -6.14
C TYR A 95 -2.99 -8.65 -4.84
N ILE A 96 -1.93 -8.27 -4.10
CA ILE A 96 -2.11 -7.46 -2.88
C ILE A 96 -2.63 -6.06 -3.23
N ALA A 97 -2.14 -5.43 -4.30
CA ALA A 97 -2.68 -4.13 -4.76
C ALA A 97 -4.18 -4.23 -5.07
N GLN A 98 -4.61 -5.29 -5.75
CA GLN A 98 -6.02 -5.56 -6.05
C GLN A 98 -6.86 -5.69 -4.76
N LEU A 99 -6.38 -6.42 -3.75
CA LEU A 99 -7.07 -6.57 -2.47
C LEU A 99 -7.18 -5.23 -1.72
N LEU A 100 -6.13 -4.41 -1.73
CA LEU A 100 -6.12 -3.08 -1.11
C LEU A 100 -7.14 -2.15 -1.79
N LEU A 101 -7.19 -2.15 -3.12
CA LEU A 101 -8.15 -1.37 -3.91
C LEU A 101 -9.59 -1.87 -3.72
N CYS A 102 -9.79 -3.18 -3.63
CA CYS A 102 -11.10 -3.79 -3.38
C CYS A 102 -11.64 -3.43 -1.99
N THR A 103 -10.77 -3.42 -0.98
CA THR A 103 -11.16 -3.07 0.40
C THR A 103 -11.38 -1.57 0.58
N ALA A 104 -10.60 -0.74 -0.15
CA ALA A 104 -10.71 0.72 -0.16
C ALA A 104 -10.82 1.32 1.25
N ASP A 105 -9.93 0.92 2.16
CA ASP A 105 -9.99 1.37 3.56
C ASP A 105 -9.86 2.91 3.63
N SER A 106 -10.97 3.56 3.95
CA SER A 106 -11.11 5.02 4.00
C SER A 106 -10.90 5.60 5.41
N THR A 107 -10.37 4.78 6.31
CA THR A 107 -9.91 5.18 7.64
C THR A 107 -8.87 6.29 7.52
N LEU A 108 -8.91 7.23 8.47
CA LEU A 108 -7.99 8.35 8.52
C LEU A 108 -6.94 8.05 9.57
N GLU A 109 -5.70 7.96 9.14
CA GLU A 109 -4.55 7.76 10.00
C GLU A 109 -3.94 9.13 10.31
N PRO A 110 -3.98 9.57 11.58
CA PRO A 110 -3.35 10.81 11.97
C PRO A 110 -1.85 10.68 11.82
N ILE A 111 -1.21 11.76 11.38
CA ILE A 111 0.24 11.86 11.45
C ILE A 111 0.60 12.03 12.93
N VAL A 112 1.21 11.02 13.52
CA VAL A 112 1.62 11.07 14.93
C VAL A 112 3.03 11.64 14.95
N ASP A 113 3.15 12.82 15.53
CA ASP A 113 4.38 13.57 15.65
C ASP A 113 5.29 12.93 16.72
N ASP A 114 6.43 12.36 16.31
CA ASP A 114 7.51 11.92 17.21
C ASP A 114 8.72 12.88 17.11
N GLY A 115 8.47 14.19 16.92
CA GLY A 115 9.50 15.25 16.88
C GLY A 115 9.67 15.98 15.54
N LEU A 116 8.67 15.92 14.66
CA LEU A 116 8.58 16.49 13.31
C LEU A 116 7.92 17.88 13.22
N GLU A 117 7.58 18.53 14.34
CA GLU A 117 6.96 19.88 14.45
C GLU A 117 7.61 20.97 13.57
N GLN A 118 8.81 20.76 13.04
CA GLN A 118 9.59 21.80 12.35
C GLN A 118 9.39 21.84 10.83
N ASN A 119 8.71 20.87 10.20
CA ASN A 119 8.48 20.94 8.74
C ASN A 119 7.25 20.15 8.23
N PRO A 120 6.07 20.79 8.09
CA PRO A 120 4.83 20.17 7.58
C PRO A 120 4.94 19.55 6.19
N SER A 121 5.94 19.95 5.39
CA SER A 121 6.17 19.42 4.05
C SER A 121 7.04 18.16 4.01
N ALA A 122 7.50 17.66 5.16
CA ALA A 122 8.47 16.57 5.26
C ALA A 122 8.09 15.52 6.30
N VAL A 123 6.79 15.27 6.50
CA VAL A 123 6.35 14.12 7.31
C VAL A 123 6.82 12.84 6.60
N PRO A 124 7.73 12.05 7.20
CA PRO A 124 8.13 10.78 6.62
C PRO A 124 6.92 9.85 6.59
N ALA A 125 6.77 9.09 5.50
CA ALA A 125 5.64 8.16 5.36
C ALA A 125 5.56 7.10 6.48
N TRP A 126 6.67 6.82 7.18
CA TRP A 126 6.71 5.92 8.35
C TRP A 126 6.25 6.56 9.67
N ALA A 127 6.06 7.88 9.72
CA ALA A 127 5.47 8.58 10.88
C ALA A 127 3.97 8.24 11.05
N LEU A 128 3.42 7.46 10.11
CA LEU A 128 2.11 6.85 10.17
C LEU A 128 2.32 5.38 10.53
N ALA A 129 2.12 5.01 11.80
CA ALA A 129 2.33 3.63 12.24
C ALA A 129 1.03 2.80 12.29
N GLY A 130 -0.13 3.38 11.94
CA GLY A 130 -1.45 2.77 12.15
C GLY A 130 -1.78 2.47 13.63
N VAL A 131 -0.85 2.73 14.55
CA VAL A 131 -0.99 2.45 15.98
C VAL A 131 -2.07 3.34 16.57
N GLY A 132 -3.05 2.71 17.23
CA GLY A 132 -4.19 3.41 17.83
C GLY A 132 -5.30 3.79 16.85
N VAL A 133 -5.17 3.44 15.55
CA VAL A 133 -6.19 3.70 14.54
C VAL A 133 -7.15 2.52 14.45
N THR A 134 -8.45 2.81 14.49
CA THR A 134 -9.49 1.78 14.39
C THR A 134 -9.94 1.64 12.93
N HIS A 135 -9.70 0.47 12.35
CA HIS A 135 -10.13 0.11 11.00
C HIS A 135 -11.47 -0.65 11.00
N ARG A 136 -12.15 -0.69 9.85
CA ARG A 136 -13.39 -1.47 9.66
C ARG A 136 -13.09 -2.75 8.88
N CYS A 137 -12.82 -3.83 9.59
CA CYS A 137 -12.40 -5.11 8.99
C CYS A 137 -13.56 -6.11 8.89
N CYS A 138 -13.45 -7.03 7.93
CA CYS A 138 -14.18 -8.30 7.98
C CYS A 138 -13.57 -9.18 9.08
N ASP A 139 -14.40 -10.00 9.74
CA ASP A 139 -13.94 -10.92 10.77
C ASP A 139 -13.22 -12.13 10.13
N TRP A 140 -11.89 -12.01 10.01
CA TRP A 140 -11.04 -13.05 9.45
C TRP A 140 -11.06 -14.35 10.26
N ASN A 141 -11.45 -14.33 11.55
CA ASN A 141 -11.58 -15.55 12.34
C ASN A 141 -12.71 -16.43 11.84
N GLN A 142 -13.77 -15.86 11.26
CA GLN A 142 -14.84 -16.65 10.66
C GLN A 142 -14.32 -17.43 9.45
N VAL A 143 -13.50 -16.79 8.61
CA VAL A 143 -12.84 -17.44 7.47
C VAL A 143 -11.89 -18.53 7.95
N ARG A 144 -11.05 -18.23 8.95
CA ARG A 144 -10.11 -19.20 9.51
C ARG A 144 -10.82 -20.44 10.07
N ARG A 145 -11.87 -20.26 10.89
CA ARG A 145 -12.66 -21.37 11.44
C ARG A 145 -13.37 -22.23 10.39
N PHE A 146 -13.59 -21.69 9.20
CA PHE A 146 -14.17 -22.44 8.09
C PHE A 146 -13.11 -23.26 7.35
N VAL A 147 -11.88 -22.75 7.27
CA VAL A 147 -10.76 -23.36 6.53
C VAL A 147 -10.01 -24.39 7.39
N GLU A 148 -9.87 -24.15 8.69
CA GLU A 148 -9.27 -25.07 9.68
C GLU A 148 -10.34 -26.00 10.30
#